data_AF-A0A6A6KM84-F1
#
_entry.id   AF-A0A6A6KM84-F1
#
_cell.length_a   1.000
_cell.length_b   1.000
_cell.length_c   1.000
_cell.angle_alpha   90.00
_cell.angle_beta   90.00
_cell.angle_gamma   90.00
#
_symmetry.space_group_name_H-M   'P 1'
#
loop_
_entity.id
_entity.type
_entity.pdbx_description
1 polymer ?
#
loop_
_entity_poly.entity_id
_entity_poly.type
_entity_poly.pdbx_seq_one_letter_code
_entity_poly.pdbx_strand_id
1 'polypeptide(L)'
;MCRRVALIPIHEFSDPAIMKKYGLKPDPETLDIANTAANQKQVVVVMKIFWGDPREKICEAIDKVPLSCLVMGNRGLGKIKRAILGSVSNYVVNNGTCPVTVVKQTDYES
;
A
#
# COMPACT_ATOMS: atom_id res chain seq x y z
N MET A 1 12.68 -15.87 10.62
CA MET A 1 11.68 -15.90 11.70
C MET A 1 10.55 -14.93 11.37
N CYS A 2 9.40 -15.43 10.90
CA CYS A 2 8.27 -14.60 10.49
C CYS A 2 7.53 -14.10 11.74
N ARG A 3 7.77 -12.85 12.17
CA ARG A 3 6.93 -12.23 13.20
C ARG A 3 5.51 -12.13 12.64
N ARG A 4 4.51 -12.73 13.30
CA ARG A 4 3.09 -12.53 12.95
C ARG A 4 2.82 -11.02 12.93
N VAL A 5 2.65 -10.46 11.73
CA VAL A 5 2.37 -9.03 11.58
C VAL A 5 0.88 -8.81 11.79
N ALA A 6 0.56 -8.19 12.92
CA ALA A 6 -0.79 -7.75 13.27
C ALA A 6 -1.27 -6.66 12.31
N LEU A 7 -2.60 -6.52 12.19
CA LEU A 7 -3.21 -5.34 11.59
C LEU A 7 -3.01 -4.18 12.57
N ILE A 8 -2.32 -3.12 12.13
CA ILE A 8 -1.98 -1.95 12.94
C ILE A 8 -2.94 -0.82 12.56
N PRO A 9 -3.79 -0.31 13.47
CA PRO A 9 -4.63 0.84 13.19
C PRO A 9 -3.83 2.05 12.72
N ILE A 10 -4.37 2.81 11.77
CA ILE A 10 -3.63 3.94 11.15
C ILE A 10 -3.20 5.02 12.17
N HIS A 11 -3.99 5.25 13.21
CA HIS A 11 -3.69 6.26 14.24
C HIS A 11 -2.48 5.86 15.11
N GLU A 12 -2.21 4.56 15.26
CA GLU A 12 -1.02 4.06 15.96
C GLU A 12 0.25 4.26 15.13
N PHE A 13 0.13 4.57 13.85
CA PHE A 13 1.30 4.68 13.00
C PHE A 13 2.10 5.97 13.22
N SER A 14 1.47 6.98 13.85
CA SER A 14 2.18 8.17 14.35
C SER A 14 3.05 7.88 15.57
N ASP A 15 2.92 6.70 16.20
CA ASP A 15 3.73 6.32 17.36
C ASP A 15 5.20 6.04 16.93
N PRO A 16 6.18 6.81 17.47
CA PRO A 16 7.60 6.60 17.19
C PRO A 16 8.10 5.19 17.53
N ALA A 17 7.50 4.51 18.51
CA ALA A 17 7.84 3.14 18.87
C ALA A 17 7.47 2.15 17.77
N ILE A 18 6.32 2.34 17.12
CA ILE A 18 5.87 1.53 15.97
C ILE A 18 6.76 1.79 14.76
N MET A 19 7.05 3.05 14.45
CA MET A 19 7.97 3.42 13.37
C MET A 19 9.35 2.77 13.54
N LYS A 20 9.93 2.87 14.73
CA LYS A 20 11.24 2.28 15.04
C LYS A 20 11.22 0.76 15.00
N LYS A 21 10.16 0.12 15.52
CA LYS A 21 10.01 -1.34 15.56
C LYS A 21 9.99 -1.97 14.15
N TYR A 22 9.43 -1.26 13.17
CA TYR A 22 9.30 -1.75 11.80
C TYR A 22 10.23 -1.05 10.80
N GLY A 23 11.06 -0.10 11.24
CA GLY A 23 11.98 0.64 10.37
C GLY A 23 11.27 1.50 9.33
N LEU A 24 10.07 1.99 9.65
CA LEU A 24 9.26 2.81 8.73
C LEU A 24 9.47 4.28 9.02
N LYS A 25 9.60 5.08 7.95
CA LYS A 25 9.57 6.54 8.01
C LYS A 25 8.51 7.05 7.02
N PRO A 26 7.22 6.93 7.37
CA PRO A 26 6.16 7.41 6.51
C PRO A 26 6.24 8.93 6.33
N ASP A 27 5.82 9.38 5.17
CA ASP A 27 5.66 10.80 4.88
C ASP A 27 4.49 11.38 5.71
N PRO A 28 4.70 12.46 6.49
CA PRO A 28 3.66 13.02 7.36
C PRO A 28 2.41 13.47 6.59
N GLU A 29 2.57 14.04 5.40
CA GLU A 29 1.45 14.48 4.56
C GLU A 29 0.60 13.29 4.13
N THR A 30 1.23 12.20 3.71
CA THR A 30 0.53 10.94 3.37
C THR A 30 -0.29 10.40 4.54
N LEU A 31 0.25 10.46 5.76
CA LEU A 31 -0.49 10.03 6.96
C LEU A 31 -1.65 10.94 7.29
N ASP A 32 -1.47 12.25 7.15
CA ASP A 32 -2.53 13.22 7.40
C ASP A 32 -3.69 13.06 6.41
N ILE A 33 -3.39 12.90 5.12
CA ILE A 33 -4.39 12.63 4.09
C ILE A 33 -5.18 11.36 4.41
N ALA A 34 -4.48 10.27 4.75
CA ALA A 34 -5.13 9.00 5.03
C ALA A 34 -5.99 9.03 6.30
N ASN A 35 -5.52 9.67 7.38
CA ASN A 35 -6.30 9.85 8.61
C ASN A 35 -7.53 10.75 8.36
N THR A 36 -7.34 11.85 7.63
CA THR A 36 -8.44 12.76 7.27
C THR A 36 -9.52 12.03 6.47
N ALA A 37 -9.12 11.29 5.43
CA ALA A 37 -10.05 10.51 4.63
C ALA A 37 -10.76 9.42 5.46
N ALA A 38 -10.03 8.72 6.34
CA ALA A 38 -10.58 7.71 7.23
C ALA A 38 -11.69 8.27 8.13
N ASN A 39 -11.42 9.41 8.77
CA ASN A 39 -12.35 10.11 9.66
C ASN A 39 -13.56 10.65 8.89
N GLN A 40 -13.36 11.27 7.73
CA GLN A 40 -14.45 11.80 6.91
C GLN A 40 -15.39 10.72 6.39
N LYS A 41 -14.84 9.56 6.00
CA LYS A 41 -15.62 8.44 5.46
C LYS A 41 -16.09 7.46 6.52
N GLN A 42 -15.72 7.66 7.79
CA GLN A 42 -16.03 6.76 8.91
C GLN A 42 -15.61 5.31 8.60
N VAL A 43 -14.42 5.15 8.02
CA VAL A 43 -13.85 3.85 7.66
C VAL A 43 -12.67 3.50 8.57
N VAL A 44 -12.58 2.23 8.95
CA VAL A 44 -11.46 1.71 9.71
C VAL A 44 -10.29 1.46 8.76
N VAL A 45 -9.20 2.19 8.94
CA VAL A 45 -7.97 1.99 8.18
C VAL A 45 -6.95 1.26 9.04
N VAL A 46 -6.47 0.13 8.52
CA VAL A 46 -5.42 -0.67 9.13
C VAL A 46 -4.27 -0.87 8.17
N MET A 47 -3.08 -0.98 8.72
CA MET A 47 -1.86 -1.26 7.99
C MET A 47 -1.38 -2.67 8.31
N LYS A 48 -0.87 -3.35 7.29
CA LYS A 48 -0.16 -4.62 7.43
C LYS A 48 1.18 -4.53 6.71
N ILE A 49 2.25 -4.86 7.42
CA ILE A 49 3.61 -4.77 6.91
C ILE A 49 4.05 -6.16 6.44
N PHE A 50 4.66 -6.22 5.27
CA PHE A 50 5.19 -7.45 4.71
C PHE A 50 6.69 -7.30 4.46
N TRP A 51 7.44 -8.38 4.65
CA TRP A 51 8.88 -8.43 4.40
C TRP A 51 9.15 -9.47 3.31
N GLY A 52 9.90 -9.08 2.28
CA GLY A 52 10.25 -9.93 1.14
C GLY A 52 10.07 -9.23 -0.20
N ASP A 53 10.01 -10.01 -1.29
CA ASP A 53 9.69 -9.48 -2.63
C ASP A 53 8.23 -8.96 -2.64
N PRO A 54 7.99 -7.69 -3.02
CA PRO A 54 6.65 -7.11 -3.05
C PRO A 54 5.66 -7.88 -3.92
N ARG A 55 6.12 -8.46 -5.04
CA ARG A 55 5.27 -9.20 -5.98
C ARG A 55 4.65 -10.42 -5.32
N GLU A 56 5.49 -11.21 -4.67
CA GLU A 56 5.07 -12.41 -3.95
C GLU A 56 4.23 -12.06 -2.73
N LYS A 57 4.67 -11.06 -1.94
CA LYS A 57 4.00 -10.70 -0.69
C LYS A 57 2.63 -10.09 -0.91
N ILE A 58 2.42 -9.34 -1.99
CA ILE A 58 1.09 -8.81 -2.33
C ILE A 58 0.16 -9.96 -2.76
N CYS A 59 0.58 -10.86 -3.63
CA CYS A 59 -0.25 -12.02 -4.00
C CYS A 59 -0.59 -12.90 -2.79
N GLU A 60 0.41 -13.19 -1.94
CA GLU A 60 0.21 -13.91 -0.69
C GLU A 60 -0.78 -13.18 0.24
N ALA A 61 -0.76 -11.84 0.27
CA ALA A 61 -1.68 -11.04 1.07
C ALA A 61 -3.12 -11.12 0.53
N ILE A 62 -3.30 -11.10 -0.79
CA ILE A 62 -4.62 -11.23 -1.43
C ILE A 62 -5.26 -12.56 -1.04
N ASP A 63 -4.49 -13.65 -1.01
CA ASP A 63 -5.05 -14.98 -0.67
C ASP A 63 -5.32 -15.15 0.84
N LYS A 64 -4.57 -14.43 1.69
CA LYS A 64 -4.67 -14.55 3.16
C LYS A 64 -5.62 -13.55 3.80
N VAL A 65 -5.98 -12.50 3.09
CA VAL A 65 -6.88 -11.44 3.58
C VAL A 65 -8.11 -11.45 2.67
N PRO A 66 -9.34 -11.52 3.19
CA PRO A 66 -10.55 -11.51 2.37
C PRO A 66 -10.77 -10.11 1.78
N LEU A 67 -10.03 -9.78 0.71
CA LEU A 67 -10.12 -8.50 0.00
C LEU A 67 -11.18 -8.58 -1.08
N SER A 68 -12.10 -7.61 -1.11
CA SER A 68 -13.04 -7.44 -2.23
C SER A 68 -12.37 -6.88 -3.49
N CYS A 69 -11.32 -6.06 -3.31
CA CYS A 69 -10.49 -5.52 -4.38
C CYS A 69 -9.14 -5.07 -3.82
N LEU A 70 -8.18 -4.88 -4.72
CA LEU A 70 -6.88 -4.30 -4.43
C LEU A 70 -6.68 -3.03 -5.27
N VAL A 71 -6.25 -1.95 -4.62
CA VAL A 71 -5.89 -0.69 -5.30
C VAL A 71 -4.39 -0.46 -5.14
N MET A 72 -3.70 -0.18 -6.25
CA MET A 72 -2.26 0.08 -6.26
C MET A 72 -1.91 1.27 -7.14
N GLY A 73 -0.83 1.97 -6.80
CA GLY A 73 -0.24 2.96 -7.69
C GLY A 73 0.52 2.33 -8.86
N ASN A 74 0.87 3.16 -9.86
CA ASN A 74 1.70 2.76 -11.00
C ASN A 74 3.18 3.21 -10.89
N ARG A 75 3.56 3.99 -9.87
CA ARG A 75 4.89 4.61 -9.77
C ARG A 75 6.00 3.63 -9.37
N GLY A 76 7.08 3.63 -10.15
CA GLY A 76 8.45 3.40 -9.65
C GLY A 76 9.15 4.77 -9.51
N LEU A 77 10.10 4.92 -8.59
CA LEU A 77 10.81 6.16 -8.24
C LEU A 77 11.73 6.73 -9.38
N GLY A 78 11.29 6.78 -10.64
CA GLY A 78 12.08 7.22 -11.78
C GLY A 78 11.28 7.92 -12.88
N LYS A 79 11.97 8.76 -13.68
CA LYS A 79 11.47 9.62 -14.76
C LYS A 79 10.95 8.84 -16.00
N ILE A 80 10.21 7.75 -15.84
CA ILE A 80 9.64 7.02 -16.98
C ILE A 80 8.26 7.61 -17.29
N LYS A 81 8.25 8.62 -18.16
CA LYS A 81 7.10 9.43 -18.60
C LYS A 81 6.10 8.71 -19.54
N ARG A 82 5.87 7.40 -19.42
CA ARG A 82 4.92 6.71 -20.32
C ARG A 82 4.05 5.70 -19.57
N ALA A 83 2.89 5.41 -20.16
CA ALA A 83 1.81 4.54 -19.72
C ALA A 83 2.19 3.06 -19.53
N ILE A 84 3.34 2.78 -18.93
CA ILE A 84 3.83 1.44 -18.64
C ILE A 84 3.40 1.10 -17.21
N LEU A 85 2.82 -0.08 -17.06
CA LEU A 85 2.49 -0.63 -15.76
C LEU A 85 3.80 -0.99 -15.03
N GLY A 86 3.99 -0.50 -13.79
CA GLY A 86 5.18 -0.81 -13.01
C GLY A 86 5.37 -2.32 -12.81
N SER A 87 6.61 -2.80 -12.60
CA SER A 87 6.92 -4.24 -12.52
C SER A 87 6.10 -4.99 -11.47
N VAL A 88 5.89 -4.39 -10.30
CA VAL A 88 5.06 -4.95 -9.23
C VAL A 88 3.59 -4.94 -9.63
N SER A 89 3.07 -3.80 -10.08
CA SER A 89 1.67 -3.66 -10.50
C SER A 89 1.33 -4.61 -11.66
N ASN A 90 2.25 -4.80 -12.61
CA ASN A 90 2.09 -5.74 -13.72
C ASN A 90 2.06 -7.18 -13.25
N TYR A 91 2.95 -7.56 -12.34
CA TYR A 91 2.94 -8.90 -11.77
C TYR A 91 1.61 -9.18 -11.06
N VAL A 92 1.17 -8.29 -10.18
CA VAL A 92 -0.05 -8.49 -9.39
C VAL A 92 -1.31 -8.49 -10.25
N VAL A 93 -1.41 -7.63 -11.27
CA VAL A 93 -2.56 -7.67 -12.20
C VAL A 93 -2.69 -9.01 -12.91
N ASN A 94 -1.57 -9.66 -13.25
CA ASN A 94 -1.57 -10.92 -13.97
C ASN A 94 -1.71 -12.16 -13.06
N ASN A 95 -1.42 -12.04 -11.75
CA ASN A 95 -1.35 -13.18 -10.83
C ASN A 95 -2.27 -13.08 -9.61
N GLY A 96 -2.89 -11.91 -9.37
CA GLY A 96 -3.78 -11.68 -8.24
C GLY A 96 -5.12 -12.38 -8.42
N THR A 97 -5.65 -12.94 -7.33
CA THR A 97 -6.93 -13.67 -7.30
C THR A 97 -8.14 -12.75 -7.06
N CYS A 98 -7.92 -11.44 -6.86
CA CYS A 98 -8.97 -10.44 -6.65
C CYS A 98 -8.96 -9.33 -7.72
N PRO A 99 -10.05 -8.57 -7.89
CA PRO A 99 -10.07 -7.41 -8.77
C PRO A 99 -8.99 -6.37 -8.40
N VAL A 100 -8.12 -6.01 -9.35
CA VAL A 100 -7.01 -5.07 -9.14
C VAL A 100 -7.24 -3.79 -9.93
N THR A 101 -7.24 -2.65 -9.23
CA THR A 101 -7.29 -1.30 -9.83
C THR A 101 -5.94 -0.64 -9.73
N VAL A 102 -5.39 -0.20 -10.86
CA VAL A 102 -4.12 0.53 -10.90
C VAL A 102 -4.39 2.01 -11.15
N VAL A 103 -4.07 2.83 -10.16
CA VAL A 103 -4.21 4.29 -10.23
C VAL A 103 -2.96 4.87 -10.88
N LYS A 104 -3.15 5.55 -12.01
CA LYS A 104 -2.09 6.32 -12.66
C LYS A 104 -2.04 7.72 -12.06
N GLN A 105 -0.83 8.27 -11.90
CA GLN A 105 -0.71 9.71 -11.81
C GLN A 105 -1.23 10.34 -13.08
N THR A 106 -2.16 11.28 -12.95
CA THR A 106 -2.35 12.32 -13.94
C THR A 106 -1.21 13.32 -13.75
N ASP A 107 -0.38 13.49 -14.78
CA ASP A 107 0.44 14.69 -14.89
C ASP A 107 -0.56 15.85 -15.01
N TYR A 108 -0.76 16.61 -13.93
CA TYR A 108 -1.34 17.94 -14.07
C TYR A 108 -0.22 18.77 -14.72
N GLU A 109 -0.36 19.03 -16.02
CA GLU A 109 0.47 20.00 -16.72
C GLU A 109 0.28 21.36 -16.05
N SER A 110 1.27 21.78 -15.27
CA SER A 110 1.51 23.18 -14.94
C SER A 110 2.25 23.86 -16.08
#